data_AF-A0A6J2K8Q1-F1
#
_entry.id   AF-A0A6J2K8Q1-F1
#
_cell.length_a   1.000
_cell.length_b   1.000
_cell.length_c   1.000
_cell.angle_alpha   90.00
_cell.angle_beta   90.00
_cell.angle_gamma   90.00
#
_symmetry.space_group_name_H-M   'P 1'
#
loop_
_entity.id
_entity.type
_entity.pdbx_description
1 polymer ?
#
loop_
_entity_poly.entity_id
_entity_poly.type
_entity_poly.pdbx_seq_one_letter_code
_entity_poly.pdbx_strand_id
1 'polypeptide(L)'
;MNQITKKKPFPPLRRPKCITDPNEKAKRCVSEKQYVIVTLKNNNKLVVSSDGYHGLIIAGSVYKCVFCNREMDLDHAYKEYHKKTAGHLKAMTSNPNMEDYGENLIRNLRGNGYYCTICNIILPNPVVDQHLKSDTHTSELGRAVASVNAYKVV
;
A
#
# COMPACT_ATOMS: atom_id res chain seq x y z
N MET A 1 41.16 -5.00 -31.40
CA MET A 1 39.78 -5.47 -31.12
C MET A 1 39.53 -5.38 -29.62
N ASN A 2 38.70 -4.45 -29.16
CA ASN A 2 38.08 -4.50 -27.83
C ASN A 2 36.87 -3.57 -27.83
N GLN A 3 35.68 -4.16 -27.76
CA GLN A 3 34.40 -3.48 -27.85
C GLN A 3 34.08 -2.84 -26.49
N ILE A 4 34.06 -1.51 -26.44
CA ILE A 4 33.54 -0.75 -25.29
C ILE A 4 32.02 -0.87 -25.33
N THR A 5 31.46 -1.72 -24.48
CA THR A 5 30.02 -1.88 -24.32
C THR A 5 29.44 -0.60 -23.70
N LYS A 6 28.78 0.21 -24.54
CA LYS A 6 28.02 1.38 -24.10
C LYS A 6 26.87 0.91 -23.20
N LYS A 7 26.99 1.10 -21.89
CA LYS A 7 25.90 0.88 -20.93
C LYS A 7 24.73 1.80 -21.32
N LYS A 8 23.54 1.22 -21.53
CA LYS A 8 22.31 1.98 -21.77
C LYS A 8 22.06 2.94 -20.62
N PRO A 9 21.66 4.20 -20.88
CA PRO A 9 21.29 5.12 -19.80
C PRO A 9 20.07 4.54 -19.07
N PHE A 10 20.17 4.41 -17.75
CA PHE A 10 19.02 4.11 -16.92
C PHE A 10 17.99 5.24 -17.11
N PRO A 11 16.69 4.92 -17.26
CA PRO A 11 15.67 5.96 -17.29
C PRO A 11 15.76 6.79 -16.00
N PRO A 12 15.63 8.12 -16.07
CA PRO A 12 15.77 8.96 -14.89
C PRO A 12 14.70 8.55 -13.89
N LEU A 13 15.15 8.06 -12.72
CA LEU A 13 14.28 7.91 -11.56
C LEU A 13 13.67 9.29 -11.30
N ARG A 14 12.33 9.36 -11.33
CA ARG A 14 11.59 10.60 -11.05
C ARG A 14 12.05 11.08 -9.66
N ARG A 15 12.69 12.25 -9.62
CA ARG A 15 13.07 12.87 -8.35
C ARG A 15 11.79 13.40 -7.67
N PRO A 16 11.63 13.24 -6.35
CA PRO A 16 10.54 13.88 -5.63
C PRO A 16 10.58 15.40 -5.85
N LYS A 17 9.43 16.00 -6.20
CA LYS A 17 9.27 17.45 -6.17
C LYS A 17 9.26 17.87 -4.70
N CYS A 18 10.39 18.37 -4.20
CA CYS A 18 10.40 19.13 -2.95
C CYS A 18 9.60 20.42 -3.20
N ILE A 19 8.41 20.52 -2.62
CA ILE A 19 7.70 21.80 -2.53
C ILE A 19 8.36 22.55 -1.37
N THR A 20 9.17 23.55 -1.68
CA THR A 20 9.64 24.51 -0.69
C THR A 20 8.56 25.56 -0.50
N ASP A 21 7.83 25.49 0.60
CA ASP A 21 7.06 26.64 1.09
C ASP A 21 8.07 27.65 1.67
N PRO A 22 8.11 28.91 1.20
CA PRO A 22 9.02 29.93 1.71
C PRO A 22 8.85 30.26 3.20
N ASN A 23 7.75 29.84 3.85
CA ASN A 23 7.35 30.33 5.17
C ASN A 23 7.25 29.25 6.28
N GLU A 24 7.54 27.97 5.99
CA GLU A 24 7.61 26.92 7.01
C GLU A 24 9.04 26.40 7.20
N LYS A 25 9.59 26.54 8.42
CA LYS A 25 10.88 25.94 8.83
C LYS A 25 10.85 24.39 8.93
N ALA A 26 9.72 23.75 8.59
CA ALA A 26 9.60 22.32 8.52
C ALA A 26 9.67 21.87 7.05
N LYS A 27 10.73 21.17 6.67
CA LYS A 27 10.76 20.39 5.42
C LYS A 27 9.63 19.35 5.48
N ARG A 28 8.45 19.66 4.96
CA ARG A 28 7.46 18.63 4.64
C ARG A 28 7.97 17.86 3.42
N CYS A 29 8.71 16.80 3.68
CA CYS A 29 8.88 15.73 2.70
C CYS A 29 7.48 15.13 2.50
N VAL A 30 6.77 15.56 1.45
CA VAL A 30 5.61 14.80 0.98
C VAL A 30 6.18 13.47 0.51
N SER A 31 6.11 12.45 1.39
CA SER A 31 6.49 11.09 1.06
C SER A 31 5.81 10.72 -0.25
N GLU A 32 6.60 10.41 -1.27
CA GLU A 32 6.04 9.96 -2.55
C GLU A 32 5.18 8.74 -2.25
N LYS A 33 3.89 8.81 -2.59
CA LYS A 33 2.98 7.68 -2.41
C LYS A 33 3.54 6.51 -3.23
N GLN A 34 4.05 5.50 -2.53
CA GLN A 34 4.52 4.26 -3.13
C GLN A 34 3.31 3.34 -3.37
N TYR A 35 3.35 2.62 -4.49
CA TYR A 35 2.29 1.70 -4.89
C TYR A 35 2.85 0.31 -5.16
N VAL A 36 2.00 -0.71 -5.02
CA VAL A 36 2.30 -2.11 -5.27
C VAL A 36 1.28 -2.65 -6.26
N ILE A 37 1.74 -3.39 -7.26
CA ILE A 37 0.88 -4.12 -8.20
C ILE A 37 0.59 -5.50 -7.59
N VAL A 38 -0.66 -5.75 -7.25
CA VAL A 38 -1.14 -7.03 -6.74
C VAL A 38 -1.74 -7.82 -7.89
N THR A 39 -1.24 -9.03 -8.13
CA THR A 39 -1.82 -9.96 -9.10
C THR A 39 -2.76 -10.91 -8.38
N LEU A 40 -4.03 -10.92 -8.77
CA LEU A 40 -5.06 -11.82 -8.27
C LEU A 40 -4.96 -13.20 -8.94
N LYS A 41 -5.61 -14.21 -8.36
CA LYS A 41 -5.60 -15.59 -8.89
C LYS A 41 -6.18 -15.71 -10.31
N ASN A 42 -7.13 -14.85 -10.67
CA ASN A 42 -7.70 -14.77 -12.01
C ASN A 42 -6.81 -13.99 -13.00
N ASN A 43 -5.55 -13.71 -12.65
CA ASN A 43 -4.58 -12.89 -13.39
C ASN A 43 -4.95 -11.40 -13.55
N ASN A 44 -6.05 -10.94 -12.96
CA ASN A 44 -6.32 -9.51 -12.86
C ASN A 44 -5.27 -8.86 -11.97
N LYS A 45 -4.96 -7.60 -12.28
CA LYS A 45 -4.00 -6.81 -11.50
C LYS A 45 -4.73 -5.65 -10.87
N LEU A 46 -4.26 -5.24 -9.69
CA LEU A 46 -4.72 -4.06 -8.98
C LEU A 46 -3.50 -3.27 -8.54
N VAL A 47 -3.59 -1.95 -8.59
CA VAL A 47 -2.56 -1.06 -8.02
C VAL A 47 -3.07 -0.50 -6.70
N VAL A 48 -2.40 -0.84 -5.60
CA VAL A 48 -2.77 -0.38 -4.25
C VAL A 48 -1.61 0.36 -3.61
N SER A 49 -1.87 1.15 -2.57
CA SER A 49 -0.81 1.81 -1.84
C SER A 49 0.12 0.80 -1.14
N SER A 50 1.40 1.13 -1.03
CA SER A 50 2.39 0.31 -0.31
C SER A 50 2.00 0.13 1.16
N ASP A 51 1.54 1.20 1.82
CA ASP A 51 1.06 1.13 3.20
C ASP A 51 -0.18 0.24 3.31
N GLY A 52 -1.14 0.38 2.39
CA GLY A 52 -2.32 -0.48 2.31
C GLY A 52 -1.97 -1.96 2.15
N TYR A 53 -1.06 -2.29 1.22
CA TYR A 53 -0.62 -3.67 0.99
C TYR A 53 0.05 -4.30 2.22
N HIS A 54 0.84 -3.51 2.96
CA HIS A 54 1.53 -3.94 4.17
C HIS A 54 0.69 -3.76 5.46
N GLY A 55 -0.56 -3.31 5.36
CA GLY A 55 -1.43 -3.18 6.53
C GLY A 55 -0.98 -2.10 7.52
N LEU A 56 -0.48 -0.97 7.02
CA LEU A 56 -0.02 0.16 7.81
C LEU A 56 -1.04 1.30 7.73
N ILE A 57 -1.71 1.54 8.85
CA ILE A 57 -2.69 2.61 9.01
C ILE A 57 -2.12 3.72 9.89
N ILE A 58 -2.69 4.92 9.78
CA ILE A 58 -2.46 6.00 10.75
C ILE A 58 -3.58 5.94 11.78
N ALA A 59 -3.22 5.84 13.06
CA ALA A 59 -4.16 5.83 14.16
C ALA A 59 -3.78 6.95 15.14
N GLY A 60 -4.41 8.12 14.99
CA GLY A 60 -4.02 9.32 15.73
C GLY A 60 -2.60 9.78 15.36
N SER A 61 -1.70 9.76 16.35
CA SER A 61 -0.31 10.26 16.24
C SER A 61 0.72 9.17 15.97
N VAL A 62 0.30 7.95 15.59
CA VAL A 62 1.19 6.80 15.38
C VAL A 62 0.84 6.06 14.08
N TYR A 63 1.84 5.36 13.53
CA TYR A 63 1.58 4.29 12.58
C TYR A 63 1.21 3.02 13.34
N LYS A 64 0.20 2.31 12.85
CA LYS A 64 -0.19 1.00 13.37
C LYS A 64 -0.12 -0.04 12.27
N CYS A 65 0.61 -1.12 12.52
CA CYS A 65 0.56 -2.31 11.67
C CYS A 65 -0.55 -3.23 12.17
N VAL A 66 -1.55 -3.48 11.32
CA VAL A 66 -2.71 -4.31 11.67
C VAL A 66 -2.36 -5.80 11.72
N PHE A 67 -1.34 -6.24 10.99
CA PHE A 67 -0.92 -7.65 10.99
C PHE A 67 -0.01 -8.01 12.15
N CYS A 68 0.83 -7.06 12.58
CA CYS A 68 1.76 -7.25 13.70
C CYS A 68 1.20 -6.77 15.04
N ASN A 69 0.04 -6.10 15.03
CA ASN A 69 -0.53 -5.37 16.16
C ASN A 69 0.52 -4.49 16.87
N ARG A 70 1.32 -3.76 16.07
CA ARG A 70 2.42 -2.94 16.54
C ARG A 70 2.14 -1.47 16.23
N GLU A 71 2.34 -0.63 17.24
CA GLU A 71 2.34 0.82 17.09
C GLU A 71 3.78 1.31 16.97
N MET A 72 3.96 2.35 16.17
CA MET A 72 5.25 2.95 15.83
C MET A 72 5.06 4.45 15.76
N ASP A 73 6.04 5.21 16.21
CA ASP A 73 6.04 6.66 16.02
C ASP A 73 5.91 7.01 14.53
N LEU A 74 5.54 8.25 14.21
CA LEU A 74 5.43 8.74 12.82
C LEU A 74 6.81 8.93 12.14
N ASP A 75 7.72 7.99 12.38
CA ASP A 75 9.00 7.82 11.70
C ASP A 75 8.80 6.99 10.42
N HIS A 76 8.98 7.66 9.29
CA HIS A 76 8.89 7.03 7.98
C HIS A 76 9.97 5.97 7.74
N ALA A 77 11.21 6.19 8.19
CA ALA A 77 12.30 5.24 7.99
C ALA A 77 12.05 3.95 8.78
N TYR A 78 11.59 4.08 10.02
CA TYR A 78 11.23 2.92 10.83
C TYR A 78 10.03 2.16 10.25
N LYS A 79 9.00 2.87 9.76
CA LYS A 79 7.87 2.27 9.03
C LYS A 79 8.33 1.46 7.81
N GLU A 80 9.20 2.02 6.98
CA GLU A 80 9.73 1.32 5.79
C GLU A 80 10.64 0.13 6.15
N TYR A 81 11.40 0.23 7.25
CA TYR A 81 12.16 -0.89 7.78
C TYR A 81 11.22 -2.02 8.25
N HIS A 82 10.16 -1.69 9.00
CA HIS A 82 9.19 -2.65 9.50
C HIS A 82 8.60 -3.53 8.39
N LYS A 83 8.22 -2.94 7.25
CA LYS A 83 7.69 -3.65 6.06
C LYS A 83 8.60 -4.78 5.57
N LYS A 84 9.92 -4.65 5.77
CA LYS A 84 10.94 -5.58 5.27
C LYS A 84 11.34 -6.64 6.31
N THR A 85 10.90 -6.50 7.56
CA THR A 85 11.27 -7.45 8.61
C THR A 85 10.66 -8.82 8.34
N ALA A 86 11.42 -9.88 8.63
CA ALA A 86 10.94 -11.26 8.46
C ALA A 86 9.66 -11.54 9.28
N GLY A 87 9.55 -10.95 10.47
CA GLY A 87 8.35 -11.04 11.31
C GLY A 87 7.11 -10.44 10.64
N HIS A 88 7.26 -9.28 9.99
CA HIS A 88 6.17 -8.64 9.25
C HIS A 88 5.75 -9.47 8.04
N LEU A 89 6.70 -9.92 7.22
CA LEU A 89 6.40 -10.76 6.05
C LEU A 89 5.70 -12.07 6.44
N LYS A 90 6.13 -12.70 7.55
CA LYS A 90 5.45 -13.88 8.10
C LYS A 90 4.01 -13.58 8.55
N ALA A 91 3.79 -12.43 9.20
CA ALA A 91 2.46 -11.99 9.61
C ALA A 91 1.55 -11.71 8.42
N MET A 92 2.07 -11.11 7.34
CA MET A 92 1.32 -10.91 6.09
C MET A 92 0.89 -12.23 5.45
N THR A 93 1.80 -13.22 5.35
CA THR A 93 1.48 -14.55 4.81
C THR A 93 0.45 -15.28 5.67
N SER A 94 0.47 -15.05 6.99
CA SER A 94 -0.50 -15.64 7.92
C SER A 94 -1.89 -14.98 7.87
N ASN A 95 -2.02 -13.84 7.19
CA ASN A 95 -3.27 -13.10 6.99
C ASN A 95 -3.47 -12.83 5.49
N PRO A 96 -3.73 -13.88 4.69
CA PRO A 96 -3.93 -13.74 3.25
C PRO A 96 -5.23 -12.99 2.92
N ASN A 97 -5.34 -12.52 1.68
CA ASN A 97 -6.61 -12.03 1.16
C ASN A 97 -7.63 -13.18 1.12
N MET A 98 -8.85 -12.89 1.53
CA MET A 98 -9.96 -13.82 1.50
C MET A 98 -10.55 -13.90 0.09
N GLU A 99 -10.66 -15.12 -0.42
CA GLU A 99 -11.08 -15.38 -1.81
C GLU A 99 -12.55 -15.05 -2.04
N ASP A 100 -13.39 -15.22 -1.02
CA ASP A 100 -14.83 -14.94 -1.07
C ASP A 100 -15.15 -13.46 -1.37
N TYR A 101 -14.19 -12.56 -1.13
CA TYR A 101 -14.32 -11.14 -1.42
C TYR A 101 -13.73 -10.74 -2.78
N GLY A 102 -13.27 -11.70 -3.59
CA GLY A 102 -12.81 -11.47 -4.97
C GLY A 102 -11.70 -10.41 -5.07
N GLU A 103 -11.95 -9.35 -5.86
CA GLU A 103 -11.00 -8.26 -6.11
C GLU A 103 -10.96 -7.20 -5.01
N ASN A 104 -11.78 -7.31 -3.96
CA ASN A 104 -11.88 -6.29 -2.91
C ASN A 104 -10.69 -6.30 -1.92
N LEU A 105 -9.79 -7.28 -2.03
CA LEU A 105 -8.57 -7.40 -1.23
C LEU A 105 -8.81 -7.31 0.29
N ILE A 106 -9.85 -7.99 0.76
CA ILE A 106 -10.21 -8.08 2.18
C ILE A 106 -9.37 -9.15 2.86
N ARG A 107 -8.85 -8.86 4.05
CA ARG A 107 -8.09 -9.79 4.90
C ARG A 107 -8.76 -9.96 6.25
N ASN A 108 -8.80 -11.19 6.76
CA ASN A 108 -9.31 -11.48 8.12
C ASN A 108 -8.21 -11.24 9.16
N LEU A 109 -8.51 -10.49 10.22
CA LEU A 109 -7.59 -10.22 11.33
C LEU A 109 -7.82 -11.14 12.54
N ARG A 110 -8.28 -12.38 12.30
CA ARG A 110 -8.43 -13.48 13.27
C ARG A 110 -9.17 -13.09 14.56
N GLY A 111 -10.33 -12.43 14.39
CA GLY A 111 -11.19 -11.99 15.50
C GLY A 111 -11.18 -10.48 15.74
N ASN A 112 -10.20 -9.76 15.19
CA ASN A 112 -10.12 -8.29 15.28
C ASN A 112 -10.83 -7.58 14.10
N GLY A 113 -11.80 -8.25 13.48
CA GLY A 113 -12.49 -7.76 12.29
C GLY A 113 -11.74 -8.05 10.99
N TYR A 114 -11.97 -7.19 10.01
CA TYR A 114 -11.46 -7.31 8.66
C TYR A 114 -10.64 -6.09 8.29
N TYR A 115 -9.73 -6.27 7.36
CA TYR A 115 -8.91 -5.19 6.84
C TYR A 115 -9.13 -5.04 5.34
N CYS A 116 -9.50 -3.84 4.91
CA CYS A 116 -9.62 -3.50 3.50
C CYS A 116 -8.28 -2.92 3.01
N THR A 117 -7.60 -3.65 2.15
CA THR A 117 -6.29 -3.24 1.59
C THR A 117 -6.42 -2.01 0.68
N ILE A 118 -7.55 -1.89 -0.04
CA ILE A 118 -7.81 -0.82 -1.00
C ILE A 118 -8.02 0.51 -0.25
N CYS A 119 -8.88 0.50 0.77
CA CYS A 119 -9.20 1.69 1.55
C CYS A 119 -8.23 1.95 2.71
N ASN A 120 -7.35 0.99 3.04
CA ASN A 120 -6.40 1.05 4.15
C ASN A 120 -7.09 1.30 5.51
N ILE A 121 -8.15 0.52 5.81
CA ILE A 121 -8.94 0.65 7.06
C ILE A 121 -9.28 -0.71 7.67
N ILE A 122 -9.53 -0.70 8.98
CA ILE A 122 -10.09 -1.85 9.73
C ILE A 122 -11.61 -1.69 9.78
N LEU A 123 -12.31 -2.80 9.58
CA LEU A 123 -13.77 -2.90 9.55
C LEU A 123 -14.24 -3.93 10.58
N PRO A 124 -15.23 -3.60 11.41
CA PRO A 124 -15.97 -4.60 12.18
C PRO A 124 -16.69 -5.58 11.24
N ASN A 125 -16.86 -6.84 11.67
CA ASN A 125 -17.51 -7.90 10.90
C ASN A 125 -18.85 -7.49 10.24
N PRO A 126 -19.84 -6.94 10.98
CA PRO A 126 -21.16 -6.67 10.40
C PRO A 126 -21.17 -5.55 9.34
N VAL A 127 -20.05 -4.82 9.17
CA VAL A 127 -19.98 -3.62 8.32
C VAL A 127 -19.27 -3.89 7.00
N VAL A 128 -18.65 -5.06 6.81
CA VAL A 128 -17.86 -5.35 5.59
C VAL A 128 -18.73 -5.24 4.34
N ASP A 129 -19.89 -5.89 4.31
CA ASP A 129 -20.75 -5.87 3.13
C ASP A 129 -21.30 -4.48 2.80
N GLN A 130 -21.58 -3.67 3.84
CA GLN A 130 -21.99 -2.29 3.67
C GLN A 130 -20.84 -1.44 3.12
N HIS A 131 -19.63 -1.63 3.63
CA HIS A 131 -18.43 -0.95 3.16
C HIS A 131 -18.16 -1.25 1.69
N LEU A 132 -18.25 -2.51 1.27
CA LEU A 132 -18.00 -2.92 -0.13
C LEU A 132 -19.01 -2.31 -1.12
N LYS A 133 -20.22 -1.99 -0.65
CA LYS A 133 -21.26 -1.32 -1.45
C LYS A 133 -21.17 0.21 -1.40
N SER A 134 -20.32 0.77 -0.55
CA SER A 134 -20.20 2.23 -0.41
C SER A 134 -19.54 2.86 -1.63
N ASP A 135 -19.97 4.07 -1.98
CA ASP A 135 -19.40 4.85 -3.09
C ASP A 135 -17.90 5.10 -2.91
N THR A 136 -17.45 5.22 -1.66
CA THR A 136 -16.04 5.39 -1.33
C THR A 136 -15.23 4.17 -1.75
N HIS A 137 -15.67 2.96 -1.38
CA HIS A 137 -14.95 1.74 -1.73
C HIS A 137 -14.98 1.48 -3.24
N THR A 138 -16.14 1.63 -3.88
CA THR A 138 -16.30 1.38 -5.33
C THR A 138 -15.44 2.35 -6.15
N SER A 139 -15.35 3.61 -5.74
CA SER A 139 -14.44 4.60 -6.36
C SER A 139 -12.97 4.21 -6.19
N GLU A 140 -12.53 3.83 -4.98
CA GLU A 140 -11.13 3.42 -4.77
C GLU A 140 -10.77 2.13 -5.51
N LEU A 141 -11.67 1.15 -5.57
CA LEU A 141 -11.49 -0.06 -6.36
C LEU A 141 -11.37 0.27 -7.86
N GLY A 142 -12.26 1.12 -8.38
CA GLY A 142 -12.19 1.58 -9.77
C GLY A 142 -10.85 2.26 -10.09
N ARG A 143 -10.34 3.09 -9.17
CA ARG A 143 -9.01 3.70 -9.29
C ARG A 143 -7.89 2.66 -9.26
N ALA A 144 -7.97 1.65 -8.39
CA ALA A 144 -6.97 0.59 -8.30
C ALA A 144 -6.88 -0.25 -9.58
N VAL A 145 -8.03 -0.53 -10.21
CA VAL A 145 -8.13 -1.23 -11.51
C VAL A 145 -7.58 -0.34 -12.64
N ALA A 146 -8.06 0.90 -12.75
CA ALA A 146 -7.68 1.80 -13.84
C ALA A 146 -6.18 2.14 -13.83
N SER A 147 -5.59 2.25 -12.64
CA SER A 147 -4.18 2.58 -12.45
C SER A 147 -3.25 1.54 -13.09
N VAL A 148 -3.67 0.28 -13.25
CA VAL A 148 -2.85 -0.76 -13.88
C VAL A 148 -2.35 -0.33 -15.27
N ASN A 149 -3.18 0.35 -16.06
CA ASN A 149 -2.81 0.79 -17.40
C ASN A 149 -1.75 1.90 -17.37
N ALA A 150 -1.77 2.77 -16.36
CA ALA A 150 -0.75 3.79 -16.16
C ALA A 150 0.62 3.19 -15.80
N TYR A 151 0.64 2.03 -15.15
CA TYR A 151 1.87 1.30 -14.80
C TYR A 151 2.33 0.28 -15.85
N LYS A 152 1.53 0.01 -16.90
CA LYS A 152 1.92 -0.82 -18.05
C LYS A 152 2.81 -0.07 -19.06
N VAL A 153 3.05 1.23 -18.89
CA VAL A 153 3.91 2.03 -19.75
C VAL A 153 5.36 1.96 -19.25
N VAL A 154 6.02 0.82 -19.46
CA VAL A 154 7.50 0.66 -19.40
C VAL A 154 7.92 -0.33 -20.47
#